data_AF-A0A1I4YAT2-F1
#
_entry.id   AF-A0A1I4YAT2-F1
#
_cell.length_a   1.000
_cell.length_b   1.000
_cell.length_c   1.000
_cell.angle_alpha   90.00
_cell.angle_beta   90.00
_cell.angle_gamma   90.00
#
_symmetry.space_group_name_H-M   'P 1'
#
loop_
_entity.id
_entity.type
_entity.pdbx_description
1 polymer ?
#
loop_
_entity_poly.entity_id
_entity_poly.type
_entity_poly.pdbx_seq_one_letter_code
_entity_poly.pdbx_strand_id
1 'polypeptide(L)'
;MPGLSHVTTPVEWVVTHSAATGPIAVVRRLRLGPDRELYFRAVTWHEDPARRELVGYWGSVEEAVQNVYGLYERSLPPQFLMTGGGEARQPAALTKPKAPPTRQMASAGR
;
A
#
# COMPACT_ATOMS: atom_id res chain seq x y z
N MET A 1 -21.53 20.88 14.56
CA MET A 1 -20.19 20.86 13.91
C MET A 1 -20.38 20.38 12.48
N PRO A 2 -20.16 21.22 11.45
CA PRO A 2 -20.27 20.77 10.06
C PRO A 2 -19.19 19.72 9.76
N GLY A 3 -19.57 18.68 9.01
CA GLY A 3 -18.69 17.56 8.68
C GLY A 3 -17.51 18.02 7.81
N LEU A 4 -16.29 17.94 8.36
CA LEU A 4 -15.04 18.29 7.67
C LEU A 4 -14.64 17.32 6.55
N SER A 5 -15.50 16.35 6.22
CA SER A 5 -15.32 15.38 5.12
C SER A 5 -15.21 16.05 3.75
N HIS A 6 -15.66 17.30 3.59
CA HIS A 6 -15.54 18.07 2.35
C HIS A 6 -14.27 18.93 2.26
N VAL A 7 -13.46 19.00 3.32
CA VAL A 7 -12.30 19.92 3.40
C VAL A 7 -10.95 19.19 3.32
N THR A 8 -10.94 17.86 3.43
CA THR A 8 -9.71 17.05 3.31
C THR A 8 -9.95 15.86 2.39
N THR A 9 -9.18 15.75 1.31
CA THR A 9 -9.12 14.52 0.49
C THR A 9 -7.96 13.69 1.00
N PRO A 10 -8.14 12.39 1.30
CA PRO A 10 -7.01 11.52 1.62
C PRO A 10 -6.06 11.48 0.42
N VAL A 11 -4.76 11.66 0.66
CA VAL A 11 -3.77 11.50 -0.41
C VAL A 11 -3.58 10.00 -0.64
N GLU A 12 -4.03 9.56 -1.81
CA GLU A 12 -4.10 8.16 -2.20
C GLU A 12 -3.44 7.97 -3.57
N TRP A 13 -2.72 6.86 -3.72
CA TRP A 13 -2.12 6.43 -4.97
C TRP A 13 -2.65 5.05 -5.31
N VAL A 14 -3.21 4.90 -6.51
CA VAL A 14 -3.57 3.62 -7.08
C VAL A 14 -2.32 3.06 -7.75
N VAL A 15 -1.93 1.84 -7.38
CA VAL A 15 -0.74 1.18 -7.91
C VAL A 15 -1.18 0.21 -9.00
N THR A 16 -0.63 0.37 -10.20
CA THR A 16 -0.86 -0.49 -11.36
C THR A 16 0.42 -1.20 -11.76
N HIS A 17 0.32 -2.35 -12.39
CA HIS A 17 1.46 -3.07 -12.96
C HIS A 17 1.15 -3.48 -14.40
N SER A 18 2.12 -3.47 -15.30
CA SER A 18 1.91 -3.76 -16.73
C SER A 18 1.40 -5.18 -17.00
N ALA A 19 1.79 -6.14 -16.16
CA ALA A 19 1.30 -7.53 -16.22
C ALA A 19 -0.10 -7.73 -15.61
N ALA A 20 -0.69 -6.71 -14.97
CA ALA A 20 -2.00 -6.78 -14.35
C ALA A 20 -3.10 -6.25 -15.27
N THR A 21 -4.28 -6.86 -15.24
CA THR A 21 -5.47 -6.38 -15.96
C THR A 21 -6.16 -5.19 -15.27
N GLY A 22 -5.74 -4.86 -14.05
CA GLY A 22 -6.26 -3.76 -13.25
C GLY A 22 -5.27 -3.34 -12.16
N PRO A 23 -5.68 -2.44 -11.25
CA PRO A 23 -4.82 -2.06 -10.14
C PRO A 23 -4.48 -3.25 -9.25
N ILE A 24 -3.29 -3.20 -8.66
CA ILE A 24 -2.77 -4.26 -7.78
C ILE A 24 -2.84 -3.85 -6.30
N ALA A 25 -2.79 -2.55 -6.02
CA ALA A 25 -2.84 -2.03 -4.67
C ALA A 25 -3.32 -0.58 -4.61
N VAL A 26 -3.58 -0.13 -3.39
CA VAL A 26 -3.76 1.28 -3.03
C VAL A 26 -2.79 1.62 -1.91
N VAL A 27 -2.07 2.73 -2.06
CA VAL A 27 -1.24 3.32 -1.00
C VAL A 27 -1.90 4.59 -0.51
N ARG A 28 -2.06 4.73 0.80
CA ARG A 28 -2.65 5.93 1.43
C ARG A 28 -1.67 6.55 2.41
N ARG A 29 -1.50 7.88 2.31
CA ARG A 29 -0.77 8.67 3.30
C ARG A 29 -1.65 8.90 4.52
N LEU A 30 -1.13 8.55 5.70
CA LEU A 30 -1.79 8.69 6.98
C LEU A 30 -0.89 9.45 7.96
N ARG A 31 -1.51 10.22 8.85
CA ARG A 31 -0.85 10.77 10.04
C ARG A 31 -1.56 10.19 11.26
N LEU A 32 -0.85 9.40 12.06
CA LEU A 32 -1.44 8.58 13.12
C LEU A 32 -0.72 8.79 14.46
N GLY A 33 -1.42 8.48 15.56
CA GLY A 33 -0.89 8.63 16.91
C GLY A 33 -0.83 10.08 17.42
N PRO A 34 -0.43 10.28 18.69
CA PRO A 34 -0.32 11.60 19.31
C PRO A 34 0.70 12.50 18.60
N ASP A 35 1.78 11.90 18.09
CA ASP A 35 2.85 12.62 17.38
C ASP A 35 2.54 12.87 15.89
N ARG A 36 1.35 12.46 15.42
CA ARG A 36 0.94 12.55 14.01
C ARG A 36 1.98 11.95 13.06
N GLU A 37 2.58 10.83 13.47
CA GLU A 37 3.61 10.14 12.71
C GLU A 37 3.11 9.81 11.31
N LEU A 38 3.98 10.00 10.32
CA LEU A 38 3.68 9.75 8.92
C LEU A 38 3.79 8.25 8.60
N TYR A 39 2.74 7.74 7.97
CA TYR A 39 2.68 6.38 7.45
C TYR A 39 2.18 6.36 6.01
N PHE A 40 2.69 5.42 5.24
CA PHE A 40 2.15 5.03 3.94
C PHE A 40 1.61 3.61 4.05
N ARG A 41 0.29 3.49 4.16
CA ARG A 41 -0.42 2.21 4.30
C ARG A 41 -0.72 1.66 2.91
N ALA A 42 -0.17 0.50 2.58
CA ALA A 42 -0.53 -0.21 1.36
C ALA A 42 -1.55 -1.31 1.67
N VAL A 43 -2.56 -1.43 0.81
CA VAL A 43 -3.54 -2.50 0.81
C VAL A 43 -3.68 -3.10 -0.59
N THR A 44 -4.11 -4.35 -0.69
CA THR A 44 -4.45 -4.95 -1.98
C THR A 44 -5.57 -4.16 -2.65
N TRP A 45 -5.63 -4.21 -3.99
CA TRP A 45 -6.76 -3.64 -4.71
C TRP A 45 -7.97 -4.57 -4.66
N HIS A 46 -9.14 -3.98 -4.45
CA HIS A 46 -10.44 -4.60 -4.64
C HIS A 46 -11.47 -3.48 -4.87
N GLU A 47 -12.50 -3.74 -5.68
CA GLU A 47 -13.60 -2.81 -5.93
C GLU A 47 -14.33 -2.43 -4.63
N ASP A 48 -14.75 -3.44 -3.86
CA ASP A 48 -15.21 -3.32 -2.48
C ASP A 48 -14.03 -3.06 -1.53
N PRO A 49 -13.94 -1.87 -0.88
CA PRO A 49 -12.87 -1.55 0.06
C PRO A 49 -12.78 -2.48 1.27
N ALA A 50 -13.87 -3.14 1.67
CA ALA A 50 -13.90 -4.04 2.82
C ALA A 50 -13.12 -5.35 2.58
N ARG A 51 -12.90 -5.71 1.31
CA ARG A 51 -12.13 -6.90 0.90
C ARG A 51 -10.65 -6.62 0.65
N ARG A 52 -10.22 -5.37 0.82
CA ARG A 52 -8.81 -5.00 0.68
C ARG A 52 -8.03 -5.47 1.91
N GLU A 53 -6.96 -6.21 1.67
CA GLU A 53 -6.12 -6.77 2.71
C GLU A 53 -4.91 -5.86 2.97
N LEU A 54 -4.46 -5.80 4.22
CA LEU A 54 -3.27 -5.02 4.58
C LEU A 54 -2.02 -5.69 4.00
N VAL A 55 -1.29 -4.94 3.17
CA VAL A 55 0.04 -5.35 2.69
C VAL A 55 1.12 -4.89 3.67
N GLY A 56 1.01 -3.65 4.18
CA GLY A 56 1.90 -3.16 5.22
C GLY A 56 1.89 -1.64 5.39
N TYR A 57 2.82 -1.15 6.21
CA TYR A 57 3.05 0.28 6.45
C TYR A 57 4.52 0.62 6.17
N TRP A 58 4.77 1.77 5.56
CA TRP A 58 6.13 2.25 5.25
C TRP A 58 6.32 3.74 5.54
N GLY A 59 7.59 4.16 5.50
CA GLY A 59 8.00 5.54 5.78
C GLY A 59 7.80 6.49 4.61
N SER A 60 7.76 5.97 3.39
CA SER A 60 7.55 6.74 2.15
C SER A 60 6.62 6.03 1.17
N VAL A 61 6.11 6.78 0.18
CA VAL A 61 5.28 6.21 -0.89
C VAL A 61 6.11 5.32 -1.80
N GLU A 62 7.35 5.69 -2.09
CA GLU A 62 8.29 4.95 -2.94
C GLU A 62 8.56 3.56 -2.34
N GLU A 63 8.80 3.51 -1.03
CA GLU A 63 9.05 2.25 -0.33
C GLU A 63 7.80 1.36 -0.31
N ALA A 64 6.62 1.94 -0.07
CA ALA A 64 5.36 1.22 -0.14
C ALA A 64 5.09 0.65 -1.55
N VAL A 65 5.30 1.44 -2.59
CA VAL A 65 5.12 1.03 -3.99
C VAL A 65 6.11 -0.06 -4.39
N GLN A 66 7.39 0.08 -4.01
CA GLN A 66 8.41 -0.94 -4.26
C GLN A 66 8.03 -2.29 -3.64
N ASN A 67 7.54 -2.30 -2.40
CA ASN A 67 7.15 -3.54 -1.73
C ASN A 67 5.88 -4.15 -2.34
N VAL A 68 4.91 -3.33 -2.74
CA VAL A 68 3.74 -3.78 -3.50
C VAL A 68 4.16 -4.46 -4.81
N TYR A 69 5.06 -3.83 -5.57
CA TYR A 69 5.60 -4.39 -6.81
C TYR A 69 6.32 -5.71 -6.55
N GLY A 70 7.25 -5.74 -5.59
CA GLY A 70 8.03 -6.94 -5.29
C GLY A 70 7.16 -8.13 -4.84
N LEU A 71 6.09 -7.88 -4.07
CA LEU A 71 5.14 -8.92 -3.68
C LEU A 71 4.30 -9.40 -4.88
N TYR A 72 3.83 -8.47 -5.70
CA TYR A 72 3.07 -8.81 -6.91
C TYR A 72 3.91 -9.61 -7.90
N GLU A 73 5.13 -9.17 -8.23
CA GLU A 73 6.06 -9.85 -9.12
C GLU A 73 6.39 -11.26 -8.65
N ARG A 74 6.53 -11.49 -7.33
CA ARG A 74 6.74 -12.84 -6.77
C ARG A 74 5.54 -13.77 -6.93
N SER A 75 4.34 -13.22 -7.11
CA SER A 75 3.13 -14.00 -7.40
C SER A 75 2.96 -14.30 -8.89
N LEU A 76 3.70 -13.62 -9.75
CA LEU A 76 3.60 -13.78 -11.20
C LEU A 76 4.33 -15.05 -11.67
N PRO A 77 3.80 -15.71 -12.71
CA PRO A 77 4.56 -16.69 -13.46
C PRO A 77 5.83 -16.08 -14.09
N PRO A 78 6.96 -16.83 -14.16
CA PRO A 78 8.25 -16.29 -14.63
C PRO A 78 8.21 -15.62 -16.01
N GLN A 79 7.32 -16.08 -16.91
CA GLN A 79 7.18 -15.51 -18.26
C GLN A 79 6.76 -14.03 -18.25
N PHE A 80 6.08 -13.56 -17.21
CA PHE A 80 5.70 -12.14 -17.09
C PHE A 80 6.85 -11.25 -16.62
N LEU A 81 7.93 -11.85 -16.10
CA LEU A 81 9.14 -11.16 -15.68
C LEU A 81 10.23 -11.21 -16.76
N MET A 82 10.01 -11.93 -17.87
CA MET A 82 10.98 -12.05 -18.94
C MET A 82 11.27 -10.70 -19.58
N THR A 83 12.55 -10.40 -19.71
CA THR A 83 13.03 -9.27 -20.51
C THR A 83 13.45 -9.79 -21.88
N GLY A 84 13.52 -8.90 -22.88
CA GLY A 84 13.82 -9.27 -24.28
C GLY A 84 15.16 -10.02 -24.51
N GLY A 85 16.01 -10.15 -23.48
CA GLY A 85 17.26 -10.91 -23.49
C GLY A 85 17.18 -12.37 -23.04
N GLY A 86 15.99 -12.91 -22.75
CA GLY A 86 15.81 -14.33 -22.37
C GLY A 86 16.01 -14.65 -20.89
N GLU A 87 16.34 -13.65 -20.06
CA GLU A 87 16.37 -13.78 -18.61
C GLU A 87 15.17 -13.09 -17.96
N ALA A 88 14.61 -13.75 -16.95
CA ALA A 88 13.59 -13.18 -16.08
C ALA A 88 14.23 -12.13 -15.17
N ARG A 89 13.67 -10.92 -15.15
CA ARG A 89 14.01 -9.91 -14.17
C ARG A 89 13.72 -10.45 -12.77
N GLN A 90 14.63 -10.20 -11.84
CA GLN A 90 14.39 -10.50 -10.42
C GLN A 90 13.35 -9.53 -9.84
N PRO A 91 12.37 -10.05 -9.05
CA PRO A 91 11.43 -9.20 -8.35
C PRO A 91 12.12 -8.15 -7.48
N ALA A 92 11.49 -6.98 -7.33
CA ALA A 92 12.00 -5.94 -6.45
C ALA A 92 12.28 -6.47 -5.02
N ALA A 93 13.38 -6.01 -4.42
CA ALA A 93 13.72 -6.37 -3.05
C ALA A 93 12.67 -5.80 -2.09
N LEU A 94 12.26 -6.61 -1.12
CA LEU A 94 11.32 -6.20 -0.08
C LEU A 94 12.08 -5.53 1.06
N THR A 95 11.49 -4.47 1.61
CA THR A 95 11.98 -3.81 2.82
C THR A 95 11.11 -4.19 4.00
N LYS A 96 11.64 -4.08 5.22
CA LYS A 96 10.90 -4.40 6.44
C LYS A 96 9.77 -3.38 6.63
N PRO A 97 8.49 -3.82 6.75
CA PRO A 97 7.40 -2.91 7.07
C PRO A 97 7.62 -2.20 8.41
N LYS A 98 7.18 -0.95 8.51
CA LYS A 98 7.02 -0.25 9.79
C LYS A 98 6.02 -1.01 10.65
N ALA A 99 6.24 -0.98 11.97
CA ALA A 99 5.25 -1.47 12.91
C ALA A 99 3.91 -0.75 12.67
N PRO A 100 2.79 -1.47 12.73
CA PRO A 100 1.49 -0.82 12.66
C PRO A 100 1.39 0.19 13.81
N PRO A 101 0.67 1.30 13.60
CA PRO A 101 0.42 2.27 14.66
C PRO A 101 -0.21 1.55 15.85
N THR A 102 0.33 1.77 17.05
CA THR A 102 -0.21 1.18 18.28
C THR A 102 -1.66 1.64 18.41
N ARG A 103 -2.58 0.68 18.54
CA ARG A 103 -4.00 0.96 18.76
C ARG A 103 -4.18 1.58 20.14
N GLN A 104 -3.95 2.88 20.30
CA GLN A 104 -4.66 3.62 21.33
C GLN A 104 -6.11 3.69 20.85
N MET A 105 -6.90 2.69 21.24
CA MET A 105 -8.34 2.80 21.25
C MET A 105 -8.64 4.11 21.98
N ALA A 106 -9.25 5.05 21.27
CA ALA A 106 -9.91 6.16 21.92
C ALA A 106 -10.93 5.54 22.89
N SER A 107 -10.60 5.54 24.18
CA SER A 107 -11.59 5.42 25.24
C SER A 107 -12.45 6.68 25.20
N ALA A 108 -13.48 6.64 24.37
CA ALA A 108 -14.58 7.60 24.39
C ALA A 108 -15.88 6.81 24.41
N GLY A 109 -16.46 6.70 25.61
CA GLY A 109 -17.73 6.02 25.84
C GLY A 109 -17.89 5.65 27.31
N ARG A 110 -17.98 6.68 28.17
CA ARG A 110 -18.73 6.59 29.42
C ARG A 110 -20.21 6.65 29.08
#